data_AF-A0A317FSK7-F1
#
_entry.id   AF-A0A317FSK7-F1
#
_cell.length_a   1.000
_cell.length_b   1.000
_cell.length_c   1.000
_cell.angle_alpha   90.00
_cell.angle_beta   90.00
_cell.angle_gamma   90.00
#
_symmetry.space_group_name_H-M   'P 1'
#
loop_
_entity.id
_entity.type
_entity.pdbx_description
1 polymer ?
#
loop_
_entity_poly.entity_id
_entity_poly.type
_entity_poly.pdbx_seq_one_letter_code
_entity_poly.pdbx_strand_id
1 'polypeptide(L)'
;MLATYLSDHQAQLLQISNAQLCPFTCVGHVRYLRKTLLESCWVNAKNNNQKNNFELPTTEQLVEIITNTKNDELVAQACIEVMANLPQNKNIIFINELLNQPALSAFFKIIINKVVIQQHSFNLIRLLNLNTLFFAYSADDEIPPQTLVTINQITSLAQHHGPQILTAIFDALSEQAHLSPLMSLFLLSLNFEQVNSLSNHASNILSVDQTLHILLQSGFVKLIVLANSLLPQVEQPALIIALIRRMLGDKLDQLVEYDIQRLAWQGDESALINFQQQLKHNWPKYETAMSSLRLIAGHPLDEVPNAIYLSAMDSYSQGVFNLYRYYQHLAANKAQDEVAS
;
A
#
# COMPACT_ATOMS: atom_id res chain seq x y z
N MET A 1 -27.16 -5.02 5.14
CA MET A 1 -25.96 -4.38 5.75
C MET A 1 -25.34 -3.30 4.87
N LEU A 2 -25.05 -3.55 3.57
CA LEU A 2 -24.43 -2.53 2.70
C LEU A 2 -25.23 -1.22 2.66
N ALA A 3 -26.55 -1.30 2.46
CA ALA A 3 -27.42 -0.12 2.46
C ALA A 3 -27.35 0.67 3.78
N THR A 4 -27.35 -0.02 4.93
CA THR A 4 -27.22 0.60 6.26
C THR A 4 -25.89 1.33 6.42
N TYR A 5 -24.79 0.75 5.93
CA TYR A 5 -23.49 1.43 5.93
C TYR A 5 -23.54 2.73 5.12
N LEU A 6 -24.15 2.68 3.94
CA LEU A 6 -24.22 3.81 3.02
C LEU A 6 -25.26 4.86 3.43
N SER A 7 -26.32 4.52 4.15
CA SER A 7 -27.34 5.48 4.59
C SER A 7 -26.99 6.14 5.92
N ASP A 8 -26.55 5.35 6.89
CA ASP A 8 -26.52 5.77 8.30
C ASP A 8 -25.10 6.02 8.82
N HIS A 9 -24.08 5.57 8.08
CA HIS A 9 -22.70 5.51 8.59
C HIS A 9 -21.63 6.06 7.63
N GLN A 10 -22.02 6.96 6.72
CA GLN A 10 -21.09 7.52 5.72
C GLN A 10 -19.87 8.20 6.36
N ALA A 11 -20.06 8.98 7.42
CA ALA A 11 -18.99 9.69 8.09
C ALA A 11 -17.95 8.73 8.69
N GLN A 12 -18.40 7.64 9.31
CA GLN A 12 -17.54 6.61 9.89
C GLN A 12 -16.77 5.85 8.80
N LEU A 13 -17.41 5.56 7.66
CA LEU A 13 -16.74 4.94 6.51
C LEU A 13 -15.62 5.85 5.97
N LEU A 14 -15.90 7.15 5.79
CA LEU A 14 -14.88 8.11 5.36
C LEU A 14 -13.75 8.23 6.38
N GLN A 15 -14.06 8.23 7.68
CA GLN A 15 -13.07 8.23 8.74
C GLN A 15 -12.15 7.01 8.66
N ILE A 16 -12.70 5.81 8.45
CA ILE A 16 -11.91 4.59 8.28
C ILE A 16 -11.06 4.67 7.01
N SER A 17 -11.64 5.07 5.88
CA SER A 17 -10.92 5.20 4.61
C SER A 17 -9.73 6.16 4.72
N ASN A 18 -9.94 7.34 5.31
CA ASN A 18 -8.87 8.31 5.53
C ASN A 18 -7.81 7.80 6.50
N ALA A 19 -8.23 7.09 7.56
CA ALA A 19 -7.32 6.47 8.51
C ALA A 19 -6.44 5.39 7.86
N GLN A 20 -6.94 4.63 6.88
CA GLN A 20 -6.16 3.63 6.15
C GLN A 20 -5.09 4.23 5.24
N LEU A 21 -5.33 5.42 4.70
CA LEU A 21 -4.37 6.09 3.81
C LEU A 21 -3.32 6.91 4.58
N CYS A 22 -3.62 7.27 5.82
CA CYS A 22 -2.77 8.10 6.68
C CYS A 22 -1.52 7.34 7.16
N PRO A 23 -0.29 7.81 6.86
CA PRO A 23 0.95 7.17 7.32
C PRO A 23 1.20 7.34 8.83
N PHE A 24 0.41 8.17 9.52
CA PHE A 24 0.49 8.42 10.95
C PHE A 24 -0.56 7.65 11.77
N THR A 25 -1.40 6.87 11.10
CA THR A 25 -2.44 6.08 11.74
C THR A 25 -2.10 4.60 11.69
N CYS A 26 -2.03 3.95 12.85
CA CYS A 26 -1.73 2.53 12.92
C CYS A 26 -2.95 1.66 12.58
N VAL A 27 -2.68 0.45 12.09
CA VAL A 27 -3.69 -0.58 11.82
C VAL A 27 -4.52 -0.91 13.07
N GLY A 28 -3.92 -0.85 14.26
CA GLY A 28 -4.64 -1.01 15.52
C GLY A 28 -5.76 0.01 15.71
N HIS A 29 -5.54 1.27 15.35
CA HIS A 29 -6.57 2.31 15.40
C HIS A 29 -7.65 2.10 14.33
N VAL A 30 -7.25 1.78 13.09
CA VAL A 30 -8.19 1.43 12.01
C VAL A 30 -9.11 0.27 12.44
N ARG A 31 -8.54 -0.78 13.06
CA ARG A 31 -9.31 -1.90 13.60
C ARG A 31 -10.34 -1.46 14.64
N TYR A 32 -9.95 -0.55 15.54
CA TYR A 32 -10.85 -0.01 16.55
C TYR A 32 -12.04 0.74 15.91
N LEU A 33 -11.78 1.59 14.91
CA LEU A 33 -12.83 2.31 14.18
C LEU A 33 -13.80 1.35 13.49
N ARG A 34 -13.27 0.33 12.79
CA ARG A 34 -14.07 -0.68 12.09
C ARG A 34 -14.94 -1.51 13.05
N LYS A 35 -14.38 -1.91 14.19
CA LYS A 35 -15.12 -2.63 15.23
C LYS A 35 -16.27 -1.77 15.78
N THR A 36 -15.99 -0.51 16.08
CA THR A 36 -16.99 0.45 16.59
C THR A 36 -18.11 0.68 15.59
N LEU A 37 -17.76 0.80 14.31
CA LEU A 37 -18.74 0.91 13.22
C LEU A 37 -19.60 -0.36 13.12
N LEU A 38 -18.98 -1.54 13.11
CA LEU A 38 -19.70 -2.81 13.05
C LEU A 38 -20.72 -2.93 14.20
N GLU A 39 -20.29 -2.67 15.43
CA GLU A 39 -21.16 -2.68 16.62
C GLU A 39 -22.33 -1.69 16.48
N SER A 40 -22.05 -0.48 15.99
CA SER A 40 -23.08 0.55 15.76
C SER A 40 -24.11 0.08 14.72
N CYS A 41 -23.66 -0.55 13.63
CA CYS A 41 -24.56 -1.08 12.61
C CYS A 41 -25.45 -2.21 13.16
N TRP A 42 -24.90 -3.11 13.98
CA TRP A 42 -25.67 -4.16 14.63
C TRP A 42 -26.76 -3.60 15.55
N VAL A 43 -26.42 -2.56 16.33
CA VAL A 43 -27.38 -1.89 17.22
C VAL A 43 -28.49 -1.20 16.42
N ASN A 44 -28.13 -0.42 15.41
CA ASN A 44 -29.11 0.27 14.56
C ASN A 44 -30.07 -0.69 13.88
N ALA A 45 -29.54 -1.77 13.31
CA ALA A 45 -30.35 -2.70 12.57
C ALA A 45 -31.24 -3.56 13.50
N LYS A 46 -30.78 -3.84 14.73
CA LYS A 46 -31.63 -4.41 15.80
C LYS A 46 -32.75 -3.46 16.21
N ASN A 47 -32.45 -2.17 16.42
CA ASN A 47 -33.45 -1.17 16.80
C ASN A 47 -34.52 -0.96 15.71
N ASN A 48 -34.14 -1.12 14.45
CA ASN A 48 -35.02 -0.94 13.29
C ASN A 48 -35.68 -2.26 12.81
N ASN A 49 -35.53 -3.37 13.54
CA ASN A 49 -36.04 -4.70 13.15
C ASN A 49 -35.64 -5.14 11.72
N GLN A 50 -34.44 -4.75 11.27
CA GLN A 50 -33.92 -5.10 9.96
C GLN A 50 -33.22 -6.46 9.99
N LYS A 51 -33.19 -7.16 8.83
CA LYS A 51 -32.39 -8.38 8.68
C LYS A 51 -30.90 -8.01 8.56
N ASN A 52 -30.07 -8.58 9.43
CA ASN A 52 -28.64 -8.27 9.52
C ASN A 52 -27.78 -9.31 8.79
N ASN A 53 -28.04 -9.48 7.50
CA ASN A 53 -27.22 -10.35 6.67
C ASN A 53 -26.15 -9.53 5.95
N PHE A 54 -24.92 -10.03 5.99
CA PHE A 54 -23.87 -9.60 5.08
C PHE A 54 -24.06 -10.32 3.75
N GLU A 55 -24.27 -9.52 2.70
CA GLU A 55 -24.42 -9.97 1.32
C GLU A 55 -23.73 -8.95 0.44
N LEU A 56 -22.98 -9.43 -0.55
CA LEU A 56 -22.37 -8.58 -1.56
C LEU A 56 -23.44 -8.23 -2.61
N PRO A 57 -23.43 -7.00 -3.14
CA PRO A 57 -24.38 -6.58 -4.17
C PRO A 57 -24.09 -7.33 -5.48
N THR A 58 -25.12 -7.56 -6.29
CA THR A 58 -24.90 -7.99 -7.68
C THR A 58 -24.26 -6.86 -8.49
N THR A 59 -23.71 -7.17 -9.66
CA THR A 59 -23.15 -6.18 -10.57
C THR A 59 -24.15 -5.07 -10.89
N GLU A 60 -25.41 -5.40 -11.18
CA GLU A 60 -26.45 -4.42 -11.51
C GLU A 60 -26.75 -3.50 -10.31
N GLN A 61 -26.89 -4.09 -9.12
CA GLN A 61 -27.11 -3.32 -7.88
C GLN A 61 -25.93 -2.39 -7.58
N LEU A 62 -24.71 -2.86 -7.83
CA LEU A 62 -23.51 -2.06 -7.58
C LEU A 62 -23.42 -0.89 -8.55
N VAL A 63 -23.71 -1.09 -9.84
CA VAL A 63 -23.78 0.01 -10.82
C VAL A 63 -24.80 1.06 -10.39
N GLU A 64 -25.98 0.63 -9.94
CA GLU A 64 -27.01 1.54 -9.44
C GLU A 64 -26.53 2.30 -8.18
N ILE A 65 -25.94 1.61 -7.21
CA ILE A 65 -25.43 2.21 -5.97
C ILE A 65 -24.34 3.25 -6.25
N ILE A 66 -23.38 2.93 -7.12
CA ILE A 66 -22.29 3.84 -7.51
C ILE A 66 -22.88 5.09 -8.17
N THR A 67 -23.78 4.91 -9.13
CA THR A 67 -24.44 6.00 -9.86
C THR A 67 -25.22 6.93 -8.91
N ASN A 68 -25.93 6.35 -7.93
CA ASN A 68 -26.75 7.10 -6.99
C ASN A 68 -25.93 7.79 -5.89
N THR A 69 -24.89 7.13 -5.38
CA THR A 69 -24.07 7.64 -4.27
C THR A 69 -23.09 8.72 -4.73
N LYS A 70 -22.61 8.63 -5.99
CA LYS A 70 -21.61 9.54 -6.58
C LYS A 70 -20.32 9.66 -5.76
N ASN A 71 -19.96 8.60 -5.04
CA ASN A 71 -18.75 8.52 -4.23
C ASN A 71 -18.24 7.08 -4.18
N ASP A 72 -17.41 6.73 -5.16
CA ASP A 72 -16.89 5.38 -5.35
C ASP A 72 -16.03 4.91 -4.19
N GLU A 73 -15.26 5.82 -3.58
CA GLU A 73 -14.43 5.53 -2.40
C GLU A 73 -15.27 5.10 -1.20
N LEU A 74 -16.40 5.79 -0.99
CA LEU A 74 -17.36 5.47 0.07
C LEU A 74 -18.02 4.11 -0.17
N VAL A 75 -18.49 3.87 -1.41
CA VAL A 75 -19.10 2.59 -1.79
C VAL A 75 -18.10 1.45 -1.65
N ALA A 76 -16.87 1.65 -2.11
CA ALA A 76 -15.79 0.67 -1.97
C ALA A 76 -15.48 0.38 -0.50
N GLN A 77 -15.39 1.41 0.36
CA GLN A 77 -15.18 1.18 1.79
C GLN A 77 -16.31 0.35 2.41
N ALA A 78 -17.57 0.65 2.07
CA ALA A 78 -18.71 -0.11 2.57
C ALA A 78 -18.67 -1.57 2.10
N CYS A 79 -18.30 -1.82 0.84
CA CYS A 79 -18.06 -3.17 0.32
C CYS A 79 -16.98 -3.90 1.11
N ILE A 80 -15.85 -3.23 1.44
CA ILE A 80 -14.76 -3.81 2.23
C ILE A 80 -15.23 -4.20 3.64
N GLU A 81 -16.08 -3.39 4.28
CA GLU A 81 -16.66 -3.75 5.57
C GLU A 81 -17.64 -4.93 5.50
N VAL A 82 -18.36 -5.08 4.39
CA VAL A 82 -19.17 -6.28 4.13
C VAL A 82 -18.29 -7.51 3.90
N MET A 83 -17.28 -7.41 3.02
CA MET A 83 -16.34 -8.49 2.68
C MET A 83 -15.61 -9.02 3.92
N ALA A 84 -15.27 -8.15 4.87
CA ALA A 84 -14.61 -8.54 6.12
C ALA A 84 -15.42 -9.50 6.99
N ASN A 85 -16.75 -9.55 6.79
CA ASN A 85 -17.67 -10.39 7.53
C ASN A 85 -18.19 -11.57 6.69
N LEU A 86 -17.58 -11.82 5.53
CA LEU A 86 -17.96 -12.89 4.60
C LEU A 86 -16.87 -13.98 4.48
N PRO A 87 -17.27 -15.22 4.15
CA PRO A 87 -16.33 -16.26 3.77
C PRO A 87 -15.45 -15.87 2.58
N GLN A 88 -14.20 -16.33 2.58
CA GLN A 88 -13.20 -15.96 1.56
C GLN A 88 -13.65 -16.31 0.13
N ASN A 89 -14.30 -17.46 -0.08
CA ASN A 89 -14.79 -17.87 -1.39
C ASN A 89 -15.80 -16.89 -1.98
N LYS A 90 -16.66 -16.27 -1.16
CA LYS A 90 -17.60 -15.24 -1.62
C LYS A 90 -16.87 -13.96 -2.05
N ASN A 91 -15.83 -13.56 -1.31
CA ASN A 91 -15.02 -12.40 -1.66
C ASN A 91 -14.26 -12.60 -2.98
N ILE A 92 -13.78 -13.83 -3.25
CA ILE A 92 -13.12 -14.17 -4.53
C ILE A 92 -14.09 -14.05 -5.70
N ILE A 93 -15.29 -14.64 -5.58
CA ILE A 93 -16.31 -14.59 -6.63
C ILE A 93 -16.60 -13.13 -6.97
N PHE A 94 -16.84 -12.30 -5.96
CA PHE A 94 -17.10 -10.87 -6.15
C PHE A 94 -15.94 -10.14 -6.84
N ILE A 95 -14.69 -10.33 -6.40
CA ILE A 95 -13.52 -9.69 -7.03
C ILE A 95 -13.38 -10.11 -8.50
N ASN A 96 -13.60 -11.39 -8.80
CA ASN A 96 -13.52 -11.91 -10.17
C ASN A 96 -14.68 -11.39 -11.04
N GLU A 97 -15.88 -11.27 -10.48
CA GLU A 97 -17.02 -10.65 -11.16
C GLU A 97 -16.70 -9.21 -11.52
N LEU A 98 -16.16 -8.42 -10.59
CA LEU A 98 -15.75 -7.03 -10.86
C LEU A 98 -14.69 -6.93 -11.96
N LEU A 99 -13.67 -7.80 -11.95
CA LEU A 99 -12.61 -7.81 -12.97
C LEU A 99 -13.16 -8.07 -14.38
N ASN A 100 -14.18 -8.92 -14.50
CA ASN A 100 -14.76 -9.29 -15.78
C ASN A 100 -15.85 -8.32 -16.27
N GLN A 101 -16.06 -7.19 -15.58
CA GLN A 101 -17.10 -6.21 -15.91
C GLN A 101 -16.46 -4.87 -16.30
N PRO A 102 -16.33 -4.57 -17.61
CA PRO A 102 -15.67 -3.34 -18.07
C PRO A 102 -16.29 -2.06 -17.49
N ALA A 103 -17.61 -2.03 -17.29
CA ALA A 103 -18.32 -0.90 -16.70
C ALA A 103 -17.91 -0.61 -15.24
N LEU A 104 -17.28 -1.56 -14.56
CA LEU A 104 -16.81 -1.45 -13.19
C LEU A 104 -15.28 -1.43 -13.07
N SER A 105 -14.53 -1.31 -14.18
CA SER A 105 -13.05 -1.29 -14.19
C SER A 105 -12.47 -0.29 -13.17
N ALA A 106 -12.93 0.97 -13.19
CA ALA A 106 -12.47 1.99 -12.25
C ALA A 106 -12.78 1.63 -10.78
N PHE A 107 -13.98 1.13 -10.52
CA PHE A 107 -14.39 0.71 -9.18
C PHE A 107 -13.60 -0.51 -8.69
N PHE A 108 -13.31 -1.46 -9.58
CA PHE A 108 -12.45 -2.61 -9.30
C PHE A 108 -11.07 -2.16 -8.83
N LYS A 109 -10.45 -1.17 -9.50
CA LYS A 109 -9.14 -0.61 -9.11
C LYS A 109 -9.17 -0.08 -7.68
N ILE A 110 -10.23 0.63 -7.29
CA ILE A 110 -10.42 1.14 -5.92
C ILE A 110 -10.57 -0.01 -4.90
N ILE A 111 -11.39 -1.02 -5.21
CA ILE A 111 -11.59 -2.20 -4.35
C ILE A 111 -10.27 -2.90 -4.09
N ILE A 112 -9.46 -3.17 -5.13
CA ILE A 112 -8.18 -3.85 -4.96
C ILE A 112 -7.20 -3.04 -4.12
N ASN A 113 -7.12 -1.72 -4.32
CA ASN A 113 -6.28 -0.86 -3.49
C ASN A 113 -6.66 -0.98 -2.01
N LYS A 114 -7.96 -0.91 -1.70
CA LYS A 114 -8.45 -1.08 -0.32
C LYS A 114 -8.23 -2.49 0.25
N VAL A 115 -8.36 -3.54 -0.56
CA VAL A 115 -8.09 -4.93 -0.17
C VAL A 115 -6.62 -5.10 0.23
N VAL A 116 -5.68 -4.52 -0.53
CA VAL A 116 -4.24 -4.62 -0.24
C VAL A 116 -3.88 -4.00 1.11
N ILE A 117 -4.50 -2.87 1.44
CA ILE A 117 -4.24 -2.12 2.69
C ILE A 117 -5.20 -2.51 3.85
N GLN A 118 -5.97 -3.59 3.69
CA GLN A 118 -6.85 -4.11 4.72
C GLN A 118 -6.07 -4.94 5.76
N GLN A 119 -6.51 -4.89 7.03
CA GLN A 119 -5.90 -5.62 8.16
C GLN A 119 -5.70 -7.14 7.93
N HIS A 120 -6.51 -7.78 7.10
CA HIS A 120 -6.40 -9.21 6.76
C HIS A 120 -5.97 -9.43 5.31
N SER A 121 -5.28 -8.44 4.74
CA SER A 121 -4.84 -8.48 3.35
C SER A 121 -4.02 -9.73 3.07
N PHE A 122 -3.24 -10.27 4.00
CA PHE A 122 -2.49 -11.53 3.75
C PHE A 122 -3.38 -12.67 3.22
N ASN A 123 -4.60 -12.85 3.72
CA ASN A 123 -5.50 -13.90 3.22
C ASN A 123 -6.10 -13.56 1.85
N LEU A 124 -6.33 -12.27 1.58
CA LEU A 124 -6.93 -11.80 0.33
C LEU A 124 -5.88 -11.63 -0.78
N ILE A 125 -4.65 -11.26 -0.45
CA ILE A 125 -3.48 -11.15 -1.32
C ILE A 125 -3.15 -12.51 -1.95
N ARG A 126 -3.30 -13.61 -1.20
CA ARG A 126 -3.14 -14.97 -1.76
C ARG A 126 -4.05 -15.24 -2.96
N LEU A 127 -5.13 -14.48 -3.07
CA LEU A 127 -6.19 -14.63 -4.06
C LEU A 127 -6.05 -13.63 -5.20
N LEU A 128 -5.10 -12.69 -5.11
CA LEU A 128 -4.78 -11.72 -6.15
C LEU A 128 -3.47 -12.11 -6.82
N ASN A 129 -3.51 -12.40 -8.12
CA ASN A 129 -2.27 -12.61 -8.88
C ASN A 129 -1.61 -11.26 -9.22
N LEU A 130 -0.34 -11.30 -9.66
CA LEU A 130 0.38 -10.07 -9.98
C LEU A 130 -0.25 -9.29 -11.14
N ASN A 131 -0.85 -9.96 -12.12
CA ASN A 131 -1.52 -9.28 -13.23
C ASN A 131 -2.75 -8.50 -12.75
N THR A 132 -3.52 -9.07 -11.82
CA THR A 132 -4.68 -8.43 -11.18
C THR A 132 -4.24 -7.22 -10.37
N LEU A 133 -3.15 -7.35 -9.60
CA LEU A 133 -2.57 -6.21 -8.88
C LEU A 133 -2.05 -5.14 -9.84
N PHE A 134 -1.38 -5.55 -10.91
CA PHE A 134 -0.81 -4.62 -11.90
C PHE A 134 -1.90 -3.85 -12.63
N PHE A 135 -2.96 -4.54 -13.04
CA PHE A 135 -4.17 -3.93 -13.59
C PHE A 135 -4.82 -2.95 -12.62
N ALA A 136 -4.89 -3.28 -11.33
CA ALA A 136 -5.47 -2.40 -10.32
C ALA A 136 -4.72 -1.06 -10.15
N TYR A 137 -3.40 -1.04 -10.42
CA TYR A 137 -2.56 0.15 -10.31
C TYR A 137 -2.23 0.79 -11.66
N SER A 138 -2.70 0.23 -12.77
CA SER A 138 -2.49 0.75 -14.12
C SER A 138 -3.49 1.87 -14.42
N ALA A 139 -3.05 2.88 -15.17
CA ALA A 139 -3.95 3.89 -15.73
C ALA A 139 -4.82 3.30 -16.86
N ASP A 140 -4.29 2.31 -17.57
CA ASP A 140 -4.90 1.72 -18.75
C ASP A 140 -5.98 0.69 -18.41
N ASP A 141 -6.93 0.52 -19.33
CA ASP A 141 -7.98 -0.51 -19.26
C ASP A 141 -7.57 -1.83 -19.95
N GLU A 142 -6.48 -1.81 -20.72
CA GLU A 142 -5.90 -2.98 -21.35
C GLU A 142 -4.39 -2.98 -21.18
N ILE A 143 -3.82 -4.15 -20.87
CA ILE A 143 -2.39 -4.29 -20.60
C ILE A 143 -1.77 -5.19 -21.66
N PRO A 144 -0.69 -4.76 -22.33
CA PRO A 144 -0.01 -5.57 -23.32
C PRO A 144 0.43 -6.92 -22.72
N PRO A 145 0.25 -8.05 -23.44
CA PRO A 145 0.65 -9.37 -22.95
C PRO A 145 2.12 -9.45 -22.54
N GLN A 146 3.01 -8.75 -23.28
CA GLN A 146 4.43 -8.70 -22.99
C GLN A 146 4.74 -8.02 -21.65
N THR A 147 3.96 -7.00 -21.28
CA THR A 147 4.07 -6.32 -19.99
C THR A 147 3.67 -7.28 -18.86
N LEU A 148 2.60 -8.05 -19.04
CA LEU A 148 2.19 -9.07 -18.06
C LEU A 148 3.24 -10.16 -17.87
N VAL A 149 3.87 -10.63 -18.95
CA VAL A 149 4.99 -11.58 -18.86
C VAL A 149 6.14 -10.99 -18.04
N THR A 150 6.49 -9.72 -18.32
CA THR A 150 7.55 -8.99 -17.60
C THR A 150 7.22 -8.84 -16.11
N ILE A 151 5.99 -8.46 -15.76
CA ILE A 151 5.57 -8.29 -14.35
C ILE A 151 5.59 -9.61 -13.58
N ASN A 152 5.25 -10.74 -14.21
CA ASN A 152 5.32 -12.04 -13.53
C ASN A 152 6.76 -12.45 -13.14
N GLN A 153 7.77 -11.84 -13.76
CA GLN A 153 9.18 -12.04 -13.40
C GLN A 153 9.57 -11.35 -12.08
N ILE A 154 8.70 -10.53 -11.46
CA ILE A 154 8.91 -10.04 -10.09
C ILE A 154 8.99 -11.21 -9.08
N THR A 155 8.31 -12.33 -9.34
CA THR A 155 8.26 -13.49 -8.43
C THR A 155 9.47 -14.40 -8.52
N SER A 156 10.20 -14.41 -9.64
CA SER A 156 11.50 -15.07 -9.71
C SER A 156 12.48 -14.12 -9.05
N LEU A 157 13.12 -14.56 -7.96
CA LEU A 157 14.06 -13.78 -7.13
C LEU A 157 14.83 -12.78 -7.99
N ALA A 158 14.41 -11.51 -7.99
CA ALA A 158 14.92 -10.54 -8.96
C ALA A 158 16.43 -10.28 -8.80
N GLN A 159 17.00 -10.75 -7.69
CA GLN A 159 18.43 -10.88 -7.43
C GLN A 159 19.19 -11.67 -8.51
N HIS A 160 18.54 -12.57 -9.24
CA HIS A 160 19.16 -13.39 -10.30
C HIS A 160 18.97 -12.83 -11.71
N HIS A 161 18.17 -11.77 -11.86
CA HIS A 161 17.94 -11.16 -13.17
C HIS A 161 19.13 -10.30 -13.59
N GLY A 162 19.47 -10.37 -14.89
CA GLY A 162 20.42 -9.44 -15.48
C GLY A 162 19.89 -8.01 -15.53
N PRO A 163 20.77 -6.99 -15.65
CA PRO A 163 20.38 -5.58 -15.62
C PRO A 163 19.25 -5.21 -16.60
N GLN A 164 19.25 -5.80 -17.80
CA GLN A 164 18.26 -5.52 -18.84
C GLN A 164 16.83 -5.91 -18.44
N ILE A 165 16.68 -7.06 -17.77
CA ILE A 165 15.37 -7.55 -17.30
C ILE A 165 14.89 -6.65 -16.15
N LEU A 166 15.79 -6.28 -15.24
CA LEU A 166 15.46 -5.38 -14.13
C LEU A 166 15.01 -4.01 -14.61
N THR A 167 15.68 -3.46 -15.61
CA THR A 167 15.27 -2.20 -16.26
C THR A 167 13.92 -2.35 -16.93
N ALA A 168 13.66 -3.44 -17.67
CA ALA A 168 12.36 -3.67 -18.31
C ALA A 168 11.20 -3.78 -17.30
N ILE A 169 11.41 -4.48 -16.17
CA ILE A 169 10.42 -4.56 -15.08
C ILE A 169 10.21 -3.17 -14.47
N PHE A 170 11.29 -2.44 -14.21
CA PHE A 170 11.24 -1.10 -13.65
C PHE A 170 10.46 -0.12 -14.55
N ASP A 171 10.75 -0.12 -15.85
CA ASP A 171 10.10 0.76 -16.83
C ASP A 171 8.60 0.44 -16.90
N ALA A 172 8.24 -0.86 -16.98
CA ALA A 172 6.84 -1.31 -16.97
C ALA A 172 6.07 -0.88 -15.71
N LEU A 173 6.71 -0.91 -14.54
CA LEU A 173 6.09 -0.46 -13.28
C LEU A 173 6.01 1.07 -13.19
N SER A 174 7.01 1.77 -13.73
CA SER A 174 7.11 3.23 -13.69
C SER A 174 6.10 3.91 -14.61
N GLU A 175 5.83 3.34 -15.78
CA GLU A 175 4.81 3.85 -16.71
C GLU A 175 3.40 3.83 -16.10
N GLN A 176 3.14 2.88 -15.20
CA GLN A 176 1.78 2.57 -14.76
C GLN A 176 1.42 3.18 -13.39
N ALA A 177 2.33 3.15 -12.41
CA ALA A 177 2.18 3.88 -11.14
C ALA A 177 3.43 3.81 -10.27
N HIS A 178 4.16 4.93 -10.16
CA HIS A 178 5.34 5.06 -9.29
C HIS A 178 5.04 4.78 -7.81
N LEU A 179 3.80 5.00 -7.35
CA LEU A 179 3.38 4.80 -5.96
C LEU A 179 2.74 3.44 -5.69
N SER A 180 2.83 2.49 -6.64
CA SER A 180 2.22 1.19 -6.49
C SER A 180 2.93 0.31 -5.44
N PRO A 181 2.18 -0.50 -4.68
CA PRO A 181 2.74 -1.56 -3.85
C PRO A 181 3.57 -2.58 -4.64
N LEU A 182 3.33 -2.71 -5.95
CA LEU A 182 4.13 -3.56 -6.84
C LEU A 182 5.54 -3.00 -7.09
N MET A 183 5.68 -1.67 -7.27
CA MET A 183 7.00 -1.04 -7.31
C MET A 183 7.76 -1.29 -6.01
N SER A 184 7.09 -1.13 -4.87
CA SER A 184 7.69 -1.44 -3.56
C SER A 184 8.11 -2.91 -3.47
N LEU A 185 7.23 -3.86 -3.84
CA LEU A 185 7.54 -5.29 -3.88
C LEU A 185 8.77 -5.60 -4.73
N PHE A 186 8.82 -5.04 -5.95
CA PHE A 186 9.95 -5.21 -6.86
C PHE A 186 11.24 -4.69 -6.24
N LEU A 187 11.27 -3.43 -5.81
CA LEU A 187 12.47 -2.82 -5.23
C LEU A 187 12.94 -3.54 -3.97
N LEU A 188 12.01 -3.95 -3.09
CA LEU A 188 12.29 -4.72 -1.86
C LEU A 188 12.93 -6.09 -2.12
N SER A 189 12.78 -6.64 -3.32
CA SER A 189 13.43 -7.89 -3.71
C SER A 189 14.88 -7.73 -4.16
N LEU A 190 15.30 -6.51 -4.52
CA LEU A 190 16.62 -6.21 -5.07
C LEU A 190 17.68 -5.94 -4.00
N ASN A 191 18.95 -6.14 -4.33
CA ASN A 191 20.07 -5.71 -3.50
C ASN A 191 20.41 -4.22 -3.71
N PHE A 192 21.33 -3.68 -2.92
CA PHE A 192 21.68 -2.26 -2.97
C PHE A 192 22.29 -1.84 -4.32
N GLU A 193 23.15 -2.65 -4.92
CA GLU A 193 23.79 -2.34 -6.20
C GLU A 193 22.76 -2.24 -7.34
N GLN A 194 21.81 -3.19 -7.36
CA GLN A 194 20.69 -3.20 -8.29
C GLN A 194 19.79 -1.96 -8.12
N VAL A 195 19.42 -1.62 -6.88
CA VAL A 195 18.64 -0.41 -6.60
C VAL A 195 19.39 0.84 -7.01
N ASN A 196 20.70 0.92 -6.73
CA ASN A 196 21.52 2.06 -7.12
C ASN A 196 21.56 2.22 -8.65
N SER A 197 21.73 1.11 -9.39
CA SER A 197 21.70 1.12 -10.86
C SER A 197 20.35 1.60 -11.40
N LEU A 198 19.24 1.08 -10.87
CA LEU A 198 17.90 1.51 -11.27
C LEU A 198 17.61 2.95 -10.89
N SER A 199 18.16 3.43 -9.77
CA SER A 199 17.98 4.82 -9.34
C SER A 199 18.69 5.80 -10.27
N ASN A 200 19.89 5.44 -10.74
CA ASN A 200 20.60 6.22 -11.76
C ASN A 200 19.84 6.23 -13.09
N HIS A 201 19.24 5.09 -13.47
CA HIS A 201 18.36 5.03 -14.64
C HIS A 201 17.12 5.92 -14.46
N ALA A 202 16.44 5.81 -13.31
CA ALA A 202 15.28 6.61 -12.96
C ALA A 202 15.57 8.12 -13.01
N SER A 203 16.71 8.56 -12.45
CA SER A 203 17.08 9.99 -12.45
C SER A 203 17.29 10.59 -13.84
N ASN A 204 17.51 9.77 -14.86
CA ASN A 204 17.68 10.23 -16.23
C ASN A 204 16.35 10.38 -17.00
N ILE A 205 15.28 9.73 -16.53
CA ILE A 205 14.01 9.64 -17.26
C ILE A 205 12.80 10.17 -16.49
N LEU A 206 12.91 10.30 -15.16
CA LEU A 206 11.83 10.73 -14.26
C LEU A 206 12.14 12.07 -13.61
N SER A 207 11.11 12.72 -13.06
CA SER A 207 11.30 13.92 -12.24
C SER A 207 12.03 13.61 -10.93
N VAL A 208 12.52 14.66 -10.25
CA VAL A 208 13.15 14.53 -8.93
C VAL A 208 12.18 13.90 -7.93
N ASP A 209 10.92 14.36 -7.87
CA ASP A 209 9.85 13.78 -7.05
C ASP A 209 9.69 12.27 -7.27
N GLN A 210 9.53 11.86 -8.53
CA GLN A 210 9.31 10.47 -8.90
C GLN A 210 10.51 9.59 -8.56
N THR A 211 11.73 10.09 -8.79
CA THR A 211 12.98 9.39 -8.49
C THR A 211 13.13 9.18 -6.98
N LEU A 212 12.81 10.19 -6.17
CA LEU A 212 12.85 10.08 -4.70
C LEU A 212 11.78 9.11 -4.17
N HIS A 213 10.61 9.05 -4.79
CA HIS A 213 9.59 8.05 -4.44
C HIS A 213 10.13 6.63 -4.61
N ILE A 214 10.72 6.32 -5.77
CA ILE A 214 11.33 5.02 -6.06
C ILE A 214 12.44 4.71 -5.05
N LEU A 215 13.33 5.67 -4.81
CA LEU A 215 14.44 5.51 -3.85
C LEU A 215 13.92 5.14 -2.46
N LEU A 216 12.90 5.83 -1.96
CA LEU A 216 12.36 5.57 -0.63
C LEU A 216 11.54 4.28 -0.55
N GLN A 217 10.89 3.84 -1.62
CA GLN A 217 10.20 2.55 -1.66
C GLN A 217 11.14 1.34 -1.56
N SER A 218 12.43 1.52 -1.85
CA SER A 218 13.43 0.45 -1.70
C SER A 218 13.70 0.05 -0.24
N GLY A 219 13.31 0.89 0.73
CA GLY A 219 13.49 0.64 2.17
C GLY A 219 14.91 0.91 2.70
N PHE A 220 15.86 1.32 1.86
CA PHE A 220 17.24 1.60 2.30
C PHE A 220 17.31 2.90 3.10
N VAL A 221 17.54 2.79 4.41
CA VAL A 221 17.45 3.90 5.37
C VAL A 221 18.45 5.02 5.08
N LYS A 222 19.63 4.69 4.57
CA LYS A 222 20.64 5.69 4.17
C LYS A 222 20.17 6.66 3.08
N LEU A 223 19.14 6.32 2.29
CA LEU A 223 18.60 7.19 1.24
C LEU A 223 17.74 8.33 1.79
N ILE A 224 17.32 8.26 3.06
CA ILE A 224 16.52 9.29 3.71
C ILE A 224 17.26 10.62 3.77
N VAL A 225 18.57 10.61 4.00
CA VAL A 225 19.38 11.84 4.07
C VAL A 225 19.35 12.58 2.73
N LEU A 226 19.47 11.83 1.62
CA LEU A 226 19.38 12.36 0.27
C LEU A 226 17.98 12.95 0.02
N ALA A 227 16.93 12.18 0.31
CA ALA A 227 15.55 12.65 0.16
C ALA A 227 15.28 13.92 0.98
N ASN A 228 15.75 13.97 2.22
CA ASN A 228 15.61 15.13 3.10
C ASN A 228 16.32 16.37 2.55
N SER A 229 17.49 16.21 1.92
CA SER A 229 18.24 17.31 1.32
C SER A 229 17.56 17.90 0.07
N LEU A 230 16.76 17.10 -0.62
CA LEU A 230 16.06 17.46 -1.86
C LEU A 230 14.58 17.85 -1.64
N LEU A 231 14.07 17.74 -0.40
CA LEU A 231 12.71 18.19 -0.03
C LEU A 231 12.31 19.62 -0.46
N PRO A 232 13.21 20.62 -0.61
CA PRO A 232 12.82 21.95 -1.11
C PRO A 232 12.62 21.99 -2.64
N GLN A 233 13.07 20.95 -3.34
CA GLN A 233 13.07 20.87 -4.81
C GLN A 233 11.93 20.00 -5.34
N VAL A 234 11.16 19.37 -4.46
CA VAL A 234 10.03 18.51 -4.82
C VAL A 234 8.73 19.30 -4.86
N GLU A 235 7.88 18.98 -5.83
CA GLU A 235 6.54 19.56 -5.97
C GLU A 235 5.61 19.08 -4.85
N GLN A 236 5.77 17.84 -4.37
CA GLN A 236 4.90 17.25 -3.33
C GLN A 236 5.68 16.73 -2.11
N PRO A 237 6.22 17.63 -1.25
CA PRO A 237 6.98 17.26 -0.05
C PRO A 237 6.23 16.31 0.89
N ALA A 238 4.90 16.44 0.98
CA ALA A 238 4.06 15.59 1.81
C ALA A 238 4.18 14.10 1.45
N LEU A 239 4.30 13.75 0.17
CA LEU A 239 4.45 12.36 -0.27
C LEU A 239 5.81 11.79 0.15
N ILE A 240 6.86 12.59 0.06
CA ILE A 240 8.20 12.22 0.53
C ILE A 240 8.21 12.00 2.05
N ILE A 241 7.60 12.90 2.82
CA ILE A 241 7.46 12.75 4.28
C ILE A 241 6.68 11.48 4.62
N ALA A 242 5.58 11.22 3.91
CA ALA A 242 4.80 10.00 4.10
C ALA A 242 5.64 8.74 3.85
N LEU A 243 6.50 8.73 2.84
CA LEU A 243 7.40 7.61 2.55
C LEU A 243 8.51 7.46 3.60
N ILE A 244 9.10 8.58 4.07
CA ILE A 244 10.06 8.54 5.18
C ILE A 244 9.39 7.95 6.43
N ARG A 245 8.16 8.37 6.74
CA ARG A 245 7.36 7.82 7.85
C ARG A 245 7.07 6.34 7.65
N ARG A 246 6.66 5.92 6.45
CA ARG A 246 6.39 4.51 6.11
C ARG A 246 7.64 3.64 6.13
N MET A 247 8.83 4.20 5.89
CA MET A 247 10.09 3.47 6.00
C MET A 247 10.52 3.32 7.45
N LEU A 248 10.57 4.42 8.21
CA LEU A 248 11.13 4.45 9.56
C LEU A 248 10.14 4.10 10.68
N GLY A 249 8.83 4.20 10.42
CA GLY A 249 7.81 4.01 11.44
C GLY A 249 8.03 4.92 12.65
N ASP A 250 7.92 4.34 13.84
CA ASP A 250 8.17 4.99 15.13
C ASP A 250 9.62 5.45 15.33
N LYS A 251 10.60 4.88 14.60
CA LYS A 251 12.00 5.34 14.68
C LYS A 251 12.18 6.78 14.19
N LEU A 252 11.28 7.28 13.33
CA LEU A 252 11.31 8.68 12.91
C LEU A 252 11.09 9.64 14.09
N ASP A 253 10.39 9.20 15.14
CA ASP A 253 10.13 10.00 16.34
C ASP A 253 11.42 10.29 17.14
N GLN A 254 12.50 9.55 16.87
CA GLN A 254 13.84 9.79 17.45
C GLN A 254 14.63 10.86 16.68
N LEU A 255 14.22 11.14 15.43
CA LEU A 255 14.90 12.06 14.51
C LEU A 255 14.16 13.39 14.38
N VAL A 256 12.83 13.34 14.37
CA VAL A 256 11.95 14.50 14.21
C VAL A 256 10.76 14.36 15.16
N GLU A 257 10.36 15.43 15.82
CA GLU A 257 9.19 15.43 16.70
C GLU A 257 7.90 15.08 15.93
N TYR A 258 7.02 14.28 16.54
CA TYR A 258 5.81 13.77 15.90
C TYR A 258 4.90 14.88 15.34
N ASP A 259 4.68 15.96 16.09
CA ASP A 259 3.83 17.06 15.64
C ASP A 259 4.43 17.79 14.43
N ILE A 260 5.75 17.93 14.37
CA ILE A 260 6.45 18.48 13.20
C ILE A 260 6.29 17.57 11.99
N GLN A 261 6.44 16.25 12.16
CA GLN A 261 6.20 15.29 11.08
C GLN A 261 4.78 15.41 10.52
N ARG A 262 3.76 15.48 11.40
CA ARG A 262 2.36 15.55 11.00
C ARG A 262 2.03 16.87 10.29
N LEU A 263 2.47 18.01 10.82
CA LEU A 263 2.22 19.32 10.23
C LEU A 263 2.93 19.47 8.88
N ALA A 264 4.18 18.99 8.77
CA ALA A 264 4.92 19.02 7.51
C ALA A 264 4.23 18.15 6.45
N TRP A 265 3.71 16.98 6.83
CA TRP A 265 2.90 16.14 5.94
C TRP A 265 1.59 16.81 5.50
N GLN A 266 0.99 17.65 6.35
CA GLN A 266 -0.21 18.43 6.04
C GLN A 266 0.07 19.66 5.17
N GLY A 267 1.34 19.93 4.82
CA GLY A 267 1.73 21.02 3.94
C GLY A 267 2.13 22.31 4.66
N ASP A 268 2.36 22.28 5.97
CA ASP A 268 2.88 23.45 6.69
C ASP A 268 4.36 23.68 6.34
N GLU A 269 4.65 24.82 5.70
CA GLU A 269 6.00 25.18 5.23
C GLU A 269 7.00 25.33 6.39
N SER A 270 6.58 25.89 7.51
CA SER A 270 7.44 26.07 8.68
C SER A 270 7.79 24.73 9.32
N ALA A 271 6.82 23.82 9.40
CA ALA A 271 7.03 22.47 9.86
C ALA A 271 7.92 21.67 8.90
N LEU A 272 7.81 21.89 7.59
CA LEU A 272 8.70 21.27 6.59
C LEU A 272 10.16 21.69 6.82
N ILE A 273 10.41 22.98 7.02
CA ILE A 273 11.76 23.49 7.33
C ILE A 273 12.28 22.87 8.65
N ASN A 274 11.45 22.84 9.68
CA ASN A 274 11.80 22.25 10.98
C ASN A 274 12.07 20.74 10.86
N PHE A 275 11.27 20.01 10.08
CA PHE A 275 11.46 18.60 9.80
C PHE A 275 12.85 18.35 9.23
N GLN A 276 13.22 19.13 8.20
CA GLN A 276 14.53 19.00 7.56
C GLN A 276 15.69 19.26 8.50
N GLN A 277 15.57 20.32 9.31
CA GLN A 277 16.59 20.72 10.26
C GLN A 277 16.76 19.69 11.38
N GLN A 278 15.67 19.21 11.97
CA GLN A 278 15.70 18.20 13.02
C GLN A 278 16.28 16.88 12.51
N LEU A 279 15.83 16.41 11.34
CA LEU A 279 16.34 15.17 10.73
C LEU A 279 17.84 15.29 10.48
N LYS A 280 18.29 16.38 9.83
CA LYS A 280 19.71 16.62 9.55
C LYS A 280 20.55 16.73 10.82
N HIS A 281 20.03 17.38 11.87
CA HIS A 281 20.75 17.56 13.12
C HIS A 281 20.88 16.26 13.92
N ASN A 282 19.82 15.45 13.95
CA ASN A 282 19.77 14.23 14.76
C ASN A 282 20.37 13.00 14.04
N TRP A 283 20.33 12.96 12.71
CA TRP A 283 20.81 11.81 11.92
C TRP A 283 22.21 11.29 12.32
N PRO A 284 23.25 12.13 12.51
CA PRO A 284 24.60 11.63 12.83
C PRO A 284 24.67 10.77 14.09
N LYS A 285 23.75 10.95 15.05
CA LYS A 285 23.68 10.13 16.28
C LYS A 285 23.23 8.69 16.01
N TYR A 286 22.48 8.47 14.93
CA TYR A 286 21.86 7.19 14.60
C TYR A 286 22.42 6.57 13.33
N GLU A 287 23.23 7.31 12.57
CA GLU A 287 23.76 6.92 11.26
C GLU A 287 24.44 5.55 11.29
N THR A 288 25.33 5.30 12.25
CA THR A 288 26.05 4.02 12.36
C THR A 288 25.11 2.84 12.59
N ALA A 289 24.04 3.05 13.35
CA ALA A 289 23.09 2.00 13.70
C ALA A 289 22.03 1.77 12.61
N MET A 290 21.71 2.80 11.82
CA MET A 290 20.56 2.78 10.89
C MET A 290 20.96 2.68 9.41
N SER A 291 22.13 3.17 9.00
CA SER A 291 22.47 3.31 7.56
C SER A 291 22.54 1.99 6.79
N SER A 292 22.89 0.89 7.45
CA SER A 292 22.92 -0.44 6.85
C SER A 292 21.55 -1.14 6.85
N LEU A 293 20.56 -0.57 7.55
CA LEU A 293 19.25 -1.19 7.69
C LEU A 293 18.41 -1.01 6.44
N ARG A 294 17.55 -2.01 6.23
CA ARG A 294 16.47 -1.97 5.27
C ARG A 294 15.16 -2.17 6.00
N LEU A 295 14.31 -1.14 6.01
CA LEU A 295 13.16 -1.08 6.90
C LEU A 295 11.84 -0.92 6.15
N ILE A 296 10.79 -1.51 6.72
CA ILE A 296 9.38 -1.20 6.42
C ILE A 296 8.70 -0.90 7.76
N ALA A 297 8.13 0.29 7.90
CA ALA A 297 7.52 0.81 9.13
C ALA A 297 8.40 0.62 10.37
N GLY A 298 9.70 0.89 10.22
CA GLY A 298 10.69 0.78 11.29
C GLY A 298 11.17 -0.64 11.57
N HIS A 299 10.61 -1.65 10.91
CA HIS A 299 10.96 -3.05 11.13
C HIS A 299 11.96 -3.55 10.07
N PRO A 300 13.06 -4.23 10.46
CA PRO A 300 13.97 -4.87 9.52
C PRO A 300 13.27 -5.88 8.61
N LEU A 301 13.61 -5.86 7.33
CA LEU A 301 12.94 -6.67 6.31
C LEU A 301 13.20 -8.19 6.48
N ASP A 302 14.36 -8.52 7.04
CA ASP A 302 14.85 -9.87 7.32
C ASP A 302 14.26 -10.48 8.59
N GLU A 303 13.71 -9.66 9.50
CA GLU A 303 13.14 -10.12 10.76
C GLU A 303 11.64 -10.45 10.66
N VAL A 304 11.18 -11.43 11.45
CA VAL A 304 9.75 -11.79 11.53
C VAL A 304 9.06 -10.88 12.57
N PRO A 305 8.12 -10.00 12.15
CA PRO A 305 7.44 -9.12 13.09
C PRO A 305 6.45 -9.90 13.93
N ASN A 306 6.35 -9.52 15.20
CA ASN A 306 5.29 -10.00 16.07
C ASN A 306 3.96 -9.24 15.79
N ALA A 307 2.87 -9.70 16.42
CA ALA A 307 1.54 -9.12 16.23
C ALA A 307 1.43 -7.65 16.69
N ILE A 308 2.25 -7.22 17.65
CA ILE A 308 2.28 -5.84 18.14
C ILE A 308 2.87 -4.95 17.05
N TYR A 309 4.02 -5.32 16.48
CA TYR A 309 4.63 -4.60 15.37
C TYR A 309 3.67 -4.48 14.18
N LEU A 310 3.08 -5.60 13.76
CA LEU A 310 2.09 -5.58 12.66
C LEU A 310 0.91 -4.65 12.94
N SER A 311 0.47 -4.53 14.20
CA SER A 311 -0.63 -3.64 14.59
C SER A 311 -0.21 -2.17 14.70
N ALA A 312 1.08 -1.90 14.91
CA ALA A 312 1.66 -0.56 15.02
C ALA A 312 1.98 0.07 13.66
N MET A 313 2.18 -0.74 12.61
CA MET A 313 2.34 -0.26 11.23
C MET A 313 1.12 0.54 10.76
N ASP A 314 1.33 1.44 9.81
CA ASP A 314 0.23 1.97 9.00
C ASP A 314 -0.26 0.92 7.99
N SER A 315 -1.49 1.12 7.51
CA SER A 315 -2.17 0.17 6.61
C SER A 315 -1.44 -0.06 5.29
N TYR A 316 -0.79 0.96 4.72
CA TYR A 316 -0.03 0.80 3.48
C TYR A 316 1.23 -0.04 3.71
N SER A 317 2.01 0.28 4.74
CA SER A 317 3.22 -0.47 5.09
C SER A 317 2.91 -1.93 5.43
N GLN A 318 1.83 -2.18 6.17
CA GLN A 318 1.37 -3.56 6.43
C GLN A 318 0.98 -4.28 5.14
N GLY A 319 0.29 -3.61 4.21
CA GLY A 319 -0.08 -4.17 2.91
C GLY A 319 1.14 -4.57 2.07
N VAL A 320 2.12 -3.66 1.95
CA VAL A 320 3.40 -3.91 1.25
C VAL A 320 4.17 -5.05 1.92
N PHE A 321 4.24 -5.06 3.26
CA PHE A 321 4.90 -6.13 4.00
C PHE A 321 4.24 -7.50 3.75
N ASN A 322 2.90 -7.56 3.77
CA ASN A 322 2.15 -8.79 3.49
C ASN A 322 2.38 -9.29 2.05
N LEU A 323 2.40 -8.37 1.07
CA LEU A 323 2.75 -8.69 -0.32
C LEU A 323 4.16 -9.28 -0.40
N TYR A 324 5.14 -8.58 0.18
CA TYR A 324 6.53 -9.01 0.18
C TYR A 324 6.71 -10.41 0.77
N ARG A 325 6.16 -10.65 1.97
CA ARG A 325 6.25 -11.96 2.64
C ARG A 325 5.58 -13.08 1.84
N TYR A 326 4.41 -12.81 1.25
CA TYR A 326 3.71 -13.80 0.46
C TYR A 326 4.53 -14.23 -0.78
N TYR A 327 5.06 -13.27 -1.53
CA TYR A 327 5.81 -13.57 -2.75
C TYR A 327 7.21 -14.14 -2.47
N GLN A 328 7.84 -13.78 -1.35
CA GLN A 328 9.05 -14.46 -0.89
C GLN A 328 8.80 -15.95 -0.62
N HIS A 329 7.71 -16.27 0.07
CA HIS A 329 7.34 -17.66 0.35
C HIS A 329 7.07 -18.45 -0.94
N LEU A 330 6.36 -17.84 -1.91
CA LEU A 330 6.14 -18.47 -3.21
C LEU A 330 7.46 -18.73 -3.96
N ALA A 331 8.39 -17.79 -3.94
CA ALA A 331 9.69 -17.95 -4.58
C ALA A 331 10.52 -19.05 -3.93
N ALA A 332 10.53 -19.13 -2.59
CA ALA A 332 11.23 -20.18 -1.85
C ALA A 332 10.68 -21.58 -2.16
N ASN A 333 9.36 -21.74 -2.27
CA ASN A 333 8.74 -23.02 -2.62
C ASN A 333 9.11 -23.46 -4.05
N LYS A 334 9.06 -22.54 -5.03
CA LYS A 334 9.47 -22.85 -6.41
C LYS A 334 10.94 -23.32 -6.49
N ALA A 335 11.83 -22.65 -5.76
CA ALA A 335 13.24 -23.04 -5.72
C ALA A 335 13.44 -24.43 -5.09
N GLN A 336 12.62 -24.82 -4.11
CA GLN A 336 12.67 -26.17 -3.54
C GLN A 336 12.17 -27.22 -4.53
N ASP A 337 11.11 -26.93 -5.27
CA ASP A 337 10.56 -27.83 -6.30
C ASP A 337 11.56 -28.04 -7.45
N GLU A 338 12.30 -27.01 -7.87
CA GLU A 338 13.35 -27.07 -8.91
C GLU A 338 14.60 -27.85 -8.48
N VAL A 339 14.90 -27.88 -7.17
CA VAL A 339 16.02 -28.68 -6.62
C VAL A 339 15.62 -30.15 -6.44
N ALA A 340 14.32 -30.44 -6.33
CA ALA A 340 13.78 -31.78 -6.16
C ALA A 340 13.49 -32.52 -7.48
N SER A 341 13.49 -31.82 -8.62
CA SER A 341 13.26 -32.35 -9.97
C SER A 341 14.55 -32.71 -10.70
#